data_AF-A0A7V7YJA2-F1
#
_entry.id   AF-A0A7V7YJA2-F1
#
_cell.length_a   1.000
_cell.length_b   1.000
_cell.length_c   1.000
_cell.angle_alpha   90.00
_cell.angle_beta   90.00
_cell.angle_gamma   90.00
#
_symmetry.space_group_name_H-M   'P 1'
#
loop_
_entity.id
_entity.type
_entity.pdbx_description
1 polymer ?
#
loop_
_entity_poly.entity_id
_entity_poly.type
_entity_poly.pdbx_seq_one_letter_code
_entity_poly.pdbx_strand_id
1 'polypeptide(L)'
;MRAPSIRYTVRYFTSLGYTIEQTDPKFGLGDWKISGAGLPLDGRTFSTRVLLWVEWMDYVAERIYEDFVIKEIQTHWINANHADRVAFSAELREWGRGVLSPRLEQIVSSAPGWNTDKLPPDWKKRIRKLLGSDQTYRPLWLVLWELDGQVVGSSLSDG
;
A
#
# COMPACT_ATOMS: atom_id res chain seq x y z
N MET A 1 -21.00 4.63 2.29
CA MET A 1 -20.08 5.52 3.03
C MET A 1 -20.57 6.97 2.96
N ARG A 2 -20.45 7.77 4.02
CA ARG A 2 -20.68 9.23 3.96
C ARG A 2 -19.34 9.95 3.90
N ALA A 3 -19.12 10.78 2.88
CA ALA A 3 -17.89 11.56 2.78
C ALA A 3 -17.81 12.65 3.87
N PRO A 4 -16.65 12.83 4.52
CA PRO A 4 -16.39 13.94 5.45
C PRO A 4 -16.72 15.31 4.86
N SER A 5 -16.91 16.34 5.70
CA SER A 5 -17.24 17.69 5.21
C SER A 5 -16.18 18.26 4.24
N ILE A 6 -16.55 19.27 3.45
CA ILE A 6 -15.64 20.00 2.54
C ILE A 6 -14.41 20.49 3.31
N ARG A 7 -14.64 21.26 4.38
CA ARG A 7 -13.58 21.83 5.23
C ARG A 7 -12.67 20.74 5.80
N TYR A 8 -13.23 19.59 6.19
CA TYR A 8 -12.43 18.47 6.68
C TYR A 8 -11.58 17.86 5.57
N THR A 9 -12.17 17.64 4.40
CA THR A 9 -11.51 17.01 3.25
C THR A 9 -10.30 17.83 2.82
N VAL A 10 -10.49 19.13 2.58
CA VAL A 10 -9.40 20.04 2.22
C VAL A 10 -8.31 20.00 3.30
N ARG A 11 -8.66 20.21 4.57
CA ARG A 11 -7.69 20.19 5.67
C ARG A 11 -6.91 18.88 5.76
N TYR A 12 -7.58 17.75 5.57
CA TYR A 12 -6.96 16.43 5.68
C TYR A 12 -5.94 16.20 4.57
N PHE A 13 -6.31 16.37 3.31
CA PHE A 13 -5.40 16.14 2.18
C PHE A 13 -4.29 17.20 2.12
N THR A 14 -4.56 18.45 2.47
CA THR A 14 -3.48 19.45 2.63
C THR A 14 -2.48 19.05 3.70
N SER A 15 -2.92 18.41 4.79
CA SER A 15 -1.99 17.88 5.81
C SER A 15 -1.11 16.71 5.33
N LEU A 16 -1.41 16.15 4.17
CA LEU A 16 -0.64 15.10 3.50
C LEU A 16 0.23 15.64 2.36
N GLY A 17 0.19 16.95 2.09
CA GLY A 17 0.96 17.59 1.02
C GLY A 17 0.19 17.83 -0.29
N TYR A 18 -1.12 17.54 -0.33
CA TYR A 18 -1.92 17.82 -1.53
C TYR A 18 -2.44 19.26 -1.59
N THR A 19 -2.59 19.74 -2.81
CA THR A 19 -3.46 20.85 -3.19
C THR A 19 -4.78 20.26 -3.70
N ILE A 20 -5.91 20.82 -3.23
CA ILE A 20 -7.25 20.45 -3.70
C ILE A 20 -7.90 21.68 -4.29
N GLU A 21 -8.38 21.56 -5.53
CA GLU A 21 -9.12 22.59 -6.24
C GLU A 21 -10.53 22.07 -6.54
N GLN A 22 -11.55 22.90 -6.28
CA GLN A 22 -12.91 22.63 -6.72
C GLN A 22 -13.13 23.41 -8.02
N THR A 23 -13.33 22.71 -9.13
CA THR A 23 -13.35 23.34 -10.47
C THR A 23 -14.71 23.91 -10.84
N ASP A 24 -15.80 23.49 -10.20
CA ASP A 24 -17.11 24.15 -10.36
C ASP A 24 -17.96 24.19 -9.08
N PRO A 25 -17.98 25.30 -8.33
CA PRO A 25 -18.75 25.41 -7.09
C PRO A 25 -20.26 25.63 -7.33
N LYS A 26 -20.73 25.85 -8.56
CA LYS A 26 -22.08 26.42 -8.79
C LYS A 26 -23.25 25.53 -8.38
N PHE A 27 -23.07 24.22 -8.17
CA PHE A 27 -24.17 23.33 -7.77
C PHE A 27 -23.82 22.27 -6.72
N GLY A 28 -22.70 22.43 -5.99
CA GLY A 28 -22.27 21.44 -4.99
C GLY A 28 -21.81 20.08 -5.56
N LEU A 29 -21.86 19.92 -6.88
CA LEU A 29 -21.39 18.79 -7.70
C LEU A 29 -20.14 19.19 -8.50
N GLY A 30 -19.26 19.97 -7.88
CA GLY A 30 -18.01 20.37 -8.52
C GLY A 30 -17.02 19.22 -8.56
N ASP A 31 -16.31 19.12 -9.67
CA ASP A 31 -15.15 18.26 -9.82
C ASP A 31 -14.07 18.63 -8.79
N TRP A 32 -13.49 17.60 -8.18
CA TRP A 32 -12.44 17.69 -7.18
C TRP A 32 -11.12 17.30 -7.83
N LYS A 33 -10.29 18.29 -8.12
CA LYS A 33 -8.95 18.06 -8.63
C LYS A 33 -7.99 17.96 -7.46
N ILE A 34 -7.20 16.89 -7.42
CA ILE A 34 -6.16 16.67 -6.41
C ILE A 34 -4.79 16.69 -7.09
N SER A 35 -3.85 17.43 -6.50
CA SER A 35 -2.49 17.55 -7.00
C SER A 35 -1.49 17.45 -5.85
N GLY A 36 -0.37 16.77 -6.03
CA GLY A 36 0.67 16.59 -5.03
C GLY A 36 1.82 15.78 -5.62
N ALA A 37 2.92 16.44 -5.96
CA ALA A 37 4.02 15.81 -6.70
C ALA A 37 4.54 14.55 -5.98
N GLY A 38 4.56 13.41 -6.68
CA GLY A 38 5.02 12.13 -6.14
C GLY A 38 4.07 11.48 -5.14
N LEU A 39 2.89 12.07 -4.89
CA LEU A 39 1.88 11.50 -4.03
C LEU A 39 0.88 10.65 -4.85
N PRO A 40 0.25 9.65 -4.22
CA PRO A 40 -0.80 8.88 -4.87
C PRO A 40 -1.99 9.77 -5.26
N LEU A 41 -2.71 9.42 -6.33
CA LEU A 41 -3.80 10.21 -6.88
C LEU A 41 -3.41 11.57 -7.50
N ASP A 42 -2.13 11.94 -7.53
CA ASP A 42 -1.68 13.19 -8.17
C ASP A 42 -2.23 13.36 -9.59
N GLY A 43 -2.75 14.55 -9.90
CA GLY A 43 -3.35 14.90 -11.18
C GLY A 43 -4.75 14.32 -11.44
N ARG A 44 -5.32 13.52 -10.53
CA ARG A 44 -6.67 12.95 -10.72
C ARG A 44 -7.76 13.98 -10.42
N THR A 45 -8.89 13.79 -11.09
CA THR A 45 -10.13 14.55 -10.87
C THR A 45 -11.25 13.60 -10.51
N PHE A 46 -12.04 13.95 -9.49
CA PHE A 46 -13.18 13.16 -9.02
C PHE A 46 -14.46 13.97 -9.12
N SER A 47 -15.50 13.40 -9.75
CA SER A 47 -16.78 14.09 -9.93
C SER A 47 -17.56 14.34 -8.64
N THR A 48 -17.20 13.63 -7.56
CA THR A 48 -17.73 13.90 -6.23
C THR A 48 -16.68 13.69 -5.16
N ARG A 49 -16.89 14.36 -4.02
CA ARG A 49 -16.13 14.14 -2.79
C ARG A 49 -16.22 12.70 -2.29
N VAL A 50 -17.35 12.01 -2.54
CA VAL A 50 -17.51 10.61 -2.15
C VAL A 50 -16.54 9.73 -2.92
N LEU A 51 -16.43 9.92 -4.24
CA LEU A 51 -15.49 9.15 -5.06
C LEU A 51 -14.03 9.40 -4.66
N LEU A 52 -13.66 10.66 -4.38
CA LEU A 52 -12.32 10.97 -3.84
C LEU A 52 -12.03 10.17 -2.57
N TRP A 53 -12.97 10.12 -1.62
CA TRP A 53 -12.76 9.41 -0.36
C TRP A 53 -12.78 7.90 -0.52
N VAL A 54 -13.59 7.34 -1.42
CA VAL A 54 -13.59 5.90 -1.71
C VAL A 54 -12.22 5.49 -2.25
N GLU A 55 -11.77 6.15 -3.31
CA GLU A 55 -10.48 5.87 -3.96
C GLU A 55 -9.30 6.07 -3.02
N TRP A 56 -9.36 7.11 -2.18
CA TRP A 56 -8.36 7.33 -1.14
C TRP A 56 -8.35 6.21 -0.09
N MET A 57 -9.51 5.77 0.37
CA MET A 57 -9.60 4.73 1.39
C MET A 57 -9.20 3.35 0.85
N ASP A 58 -9.53 3.05 -0.41
CA ASP A 58 -9.08 1.84 -1.11
C ASP A 58 -7.54 1.83 -1.20
N TYR A 59 -6.95 2.94 -1.66
CA TYR A 59 -5.50 3.12 -1.67
C TYR A 59 -4.88 2.93 -0.27
N VAL A 60 -5.45 3.56 0.76
CA VAL A 60 -4.94 3.44 2.14
C VAL A 60 -4.99 1.99 2.61
N ALA A 61 -6.09 1.27 2.35
CA ALA A 61 -6.27 -0.11 2.77
C ALA A 61 -5.25 -1.03 2.09
N GLU A 62 -5.10 -0.90 0.77
CA GLU A 62 -4.10 -1.61 -0.01
C GLU A 62 -2.70 -1.36 0.55
N ARG A 63 -2.33 -0.10 0.77
CA ARG A 63 -0.97 0.25 1.22
C ARG A 63 -0.64 -0.22 2.62
N ILE A 64 -1.60 -0.14 3.54
CA ILE A 64 -1.39 -0.64 4.91
C ILE A 64 -1.28 -2.16 4.91
N TYR A 65 -2.07 -2.84 4.09
CA TYR A 65 -1.97 -4.28 3.91
C TYR A 65 -0.62 -4.68 3.31
N GLU A 66 -0.20 -4.06 2.19
CA GLU A 66 1.08 -4.35 1.56
C GLU A 66 2.26 -4.10 2.49
N ASP A 67 2.30 -2.95 3.18
CA ASP A 67 3.37 -2.62 4.13
C ASP A 67 3.47 -3.65 5.26
N PHE A 68 2.33 -4.13 5.77
CA PHE A 68 2.31 -5.19 6.78
C PHE A 68 2.90 -6.49 6.23
N VAL A 69 2.41 -6.96 5.09
CA VAL A 69 2.84 -8.23 4.50
C VAL A 69 4.32 -8.19 4.12
N ILE A 70 4.79 -7.07 3.55
CA ILE A 70 6.21 -6.85 3.24
C ILE A 70 7.07 -6.99 4.50
N LYS A 71 6.67 -6.36 5.61
CA LYS A 71 7.43 -6.42 6.87
C LYS A 71 7.52 -7.83 7.42
N GLU A 72 6.41 -8.55 7.48
CA GLU A 72 6.40 -9.94 7.95
C GLU A 72 7.29 -10.83 7.08
N ILE A 73 7.17 -10.73 5.75
CA ILE A 73 8.02 -11.50 4.83
C ILE A 73 9.51 -11.16 5.02
N GLN A 74 9.86 -9.88 5.14
CA GLN A 74 11.24 -9.45 5.37
C GLN A 74 11.77 -9.96 6.72
N THR A 75 10.95 -9.93 7.77
CA THR A 75 11.30 -10.51 9.08
C THR A 75 11.55 -12.00 8.97
N HIS A 76 10.69 -12.75 8.29
CA HIS A 76 10.90 -14.18 8.02
C HIS A 76 12.18 -14.42 7.21
N TRP A 77 12.44 -13.61 6.18
CA TRP A 77 13.62 -13.72 5.32
C TRP A 77 14.93 -13.49 6.07
N ILE A 78 14.99 -12.44 6.88
CA ILE A 78 16.18 -12.06 7.66
C ILE A 78 16.55 -13.18 8.64
N ASN A 79 15.55 -13.78 9.29
CA ASN A 79 15.73 -14.83 10.30
C ASN A 79 15.95 -16.23 9.70
N ALA A 80 15.68 -16.43 8.41
CA ALA A 80 15.85 -17.71 7.74
C ALA A 80 17.33 -17.99 7.41
N ASN A 81 17.74 -19.26 7.56
CA ASN A 81 19.02 -19.74 7.04
C ASN A 81 18.95 -19.93 5.51
N HIS A 82 20.06 -20.30 4.87
CA HIS A 82 20.10 -20.44 3.41
C HIS A 82 19.09 -21.47 2.87
N ALA A 83 18.99 -22.65 3.46
CA ALA A 83 18.06 -23.69 3.03
C ALA A 83 16.59 -23.23 3.16
N ASP A 84 16.28 -22.55 4.27
CA ASP A 84 14.95 -21.98 4.51
C ASP A 84 14.63 -20.84 3.53
N ARG A 85 15.61 -20.02 3.15
CA ARG A 85 15.44 -18.97 2.13
C ARG A 85 15.18 -19.55 0.74
N VAL A 86 15.84 -20.66 0.37
CA VAL A 86 15.56 -21.38 -0.88
C VAL A 86 14.13 -21.92 -0.88
N ALA A 87 13.71 -22.59 0.20
CA ALA A 87 12.36 -23.10 0.34
C ALA A 87 11.32 -21.96 0.32
N PHE A 88 11.61 -20.87 1.03
CA PHE A 88 10.71 -19.71 1.08
C PHE A 88 10.62 -18.99 -0.27
N SER A 89 11.72 -18.83 -1.02
CA SER A 89 11.69 -18.32 -2.41
C SER A 89 10.79 -19.17 -3.31
N ALA A 90 10.83 -20.50 -3.18
CA ALA A 90 9.94 -21.37 -3.93
C ALA A 90 8.46 -21.10 -3.59
N GLU A 91 8.13 -20.93 -2.30
CA GLU A 91 6.77 -20.55 -1.88
C GLU A 91 6.35 -19.18 -2.42
N LEU A 92 7.24 -18.19 -2.43
CA LEU A 92 6.96 -16.86 -3.00
C LEU A 92 6.68 -16.93 -4.51
N ARG A 93 7.41 -17.79 -5.24
CA ARG A 93 7.17 -18.03 -6.68
C ARG A 93 5.81 -18.68 -6.95
N GLU A 94 5.43 -19.67 -6.14
CA GLU A 94 4.10 -20.30 -6.24
C GLU A 94 2.98 -19.32 -5.87
N TRP A 95 3.22 -18.43 -4.90
CA TRP A 95 2.26 -17.38 -4.59
C TRP A 95 2.06 -16.40 -5.76
N GLY A 96 3.12 -16.07 -6.51
CA GLY A 96 3.02 -15.34 -7.77
C GLY A 96 2.14 -16.02 -8.83
N ARG A 97 1.90 -17.34 -8.71
CA ARG A 97 0.98 -18.14 -9.55
C ARG A 97 -0.40 -18.32 -8.93
N GLY A 98 -0.67 -17.70 -7.79
CA GLY A 98 -1.93 -17.78 -7.05
C GLY A 98 -2.01 -18.90 -6.01
N VAL A 99 -0.90 -19.57 -5.69
CA VAL A 99 -0.87 -20.68 -4.71
C VAL A 99 -0.18 -20.23 -3.43
N LEU A 100 -0.93 -20.09 -2.33
CA LEU A 100 -0.40 -19.75 -1.02
C LEU A 100 0.06 -21.01 -0.27
N SER A 101 1.30 -20.98 0.24
CA SER A 101 1.74 -21.96 1.24
C SER A 101 1.05 -21.72 2.59
N PRO A 102 0.95 -22.71 3.48
CA PRO A 102 0.36 -22.51 4.82
C PRO A 102 1.04 -21.38 5.62
N ARG A 103 2.35 -21.23 5.46
CA ARG A 103 3.12 -20.14 6.08
C ARG A 103 2.72 -18.78 5.52
N LEU A 104 2.62 -18.64 4.19
CA LEU A 104 2.22 -17.38 3.56
C LEU A 104 0.75 -17.05 3.82
N GLU A 105 -0.12 -18.06 3.89
CA GLU A 105 -1.51 -17.90 4.29
C GLU A 105 -1.62 -17.34 5.71
N GLN A 106 -0.81 -17.83 6.65
CA GLN A 106 -0.75 -17.28 8.00
C GLN A 106 -0.36 -15.79 8.00
N ILE A 107 0.68 -15.41 7.25
CA ILE A 107 1.10 -14.00 7.13
C ILE A 107 -0.03 -13.15 6.56
N VAL A 108 -0.62 -13.54 5.43
CA VAL A 108 -1.70 -12.81 4.75
C VAL A 108 -2.93 -12.69 5.65
N SER A 109 -3.29 -13.77 6.36
CA SER A 109 -4.46 -13.79 7.25
C SER A 109 -4.31 -12.88 8.48
N SER A 110 -3.06 -12.64 8.93
CA SER A 110 -2.75 -11.74 10.06
C SER A 110 -2.71 -10.26 9.69
N ALA A 111 -2.69 -9.94 8.38
CA ALA A 111 -2.66 -8.57 7.91
C ALA A 111 -3.98 -7.83 8.19
N PRO A 112 -3.94 -6.51 8.43
CA PRO A 112 -5.14 -5.68 8.37
C PRO A 112 -5.80 -5.90 7.02
N GLY A 113 -7.10 -6.19 6.98
CA GLY A 113 -7.74 -6.59 5.72
C GLY A 113 -7.55 -5.57 4.60
N TRP A 114 -7.43 -6.06 3.37
CA TRP A 114 -7.19 -5.29 2.14
C TRP A 114 -8.32 -4.33 1.71
N ASN A 115 -9.36 -4.16 2.53
CA ASN A 115 -10.54 -3.37 2.19
C ASN A 115 -10.80 -2.25 3.22
N THR A 116 -11.58 -1.25 2.80
CA THR A 116 -11.86 -0.05 3.61
C THR A 116 -12.53 -0.34 4.95
N ASP A 117 -13.29 -1.43 5.03
CA ASP A 117 -14.05 -1.82 6.23
C ASP A 117 -13.15 -2.41 7.33
N LYS A 118 -11.95 -2.90 6.95
CA LYS A 118 -10.97 -3.51 7.86
C LYS A 118 -9.78 -2.61 8.17
N LEU A 119 -9.87 -1.32 7.87
CA LEU A 119 -8.83 -0.36 8.23
C LEU A 119 -8.65 -0.28 9.75
N PRO A 120 -7.40 -0.35 10.25
CA PRO A 120 -7.14 -0.29 11.69
C PRO A 120 -7.47 1.10 12.25
N PRO A 121 -7.85 1.25 13.53
CA PRO A 121 -8.23 2.54 14.11
C PRO A 121 -7.16 3.65 13.97
N ASP A 122 -5.89 3.28 13.90
CA ASP A 122 -4.74 4.16 13.75
C ASP A 122 -4.28 4.36 12.29
N TRP A 123 -5.08 3.94 11.29
CA TRP A 123 -4.71 3.96 9.87
C TRP A 123 -4.19 5.32 9.39
N LYS A 124 -4.76 6.43 9.89
CA LYS A 124 -4.33 7.80 9.53
C LYS A 124 -2.89 8.08 9.93
N LYS A 125 -2.44 7.53 11.07
CA LYS A 125 -1.05 7.63 11.53
C LYS A 125 -0.14 6.76 10.68
N ARG A 126 -0.59 5.53 10.35
CA ARG A 126 0.15 4.58 9.51
C ARG A 126 0.40 5.14 8.12
N ILE A 127 -0.65 5.61 7.43
CA ILE A 127 -0.49 6.15 6.08
C ILE A 127 0.37 7.41 6.04
N ARG A 128 0.26 8.29 7.05
CA ARG A 128 1.14 9.46 7.15
C ARG A 128 2.61 9.06 7.30
N LYS A 129 2.89 8.01 8.08
CA LYS A 129 4.25 7.48 8.20
C LYS A 129 4.75 6.91 6.86
N LEU A 130 3.90 6.21 6.12
CA LEU A 130 4.25 5.63 4.81
C LEU A 130 4.50 6.70 3.75
N LEU A 131 3.74 7.79 3.74
CA LEU A 131 3.93 8.89 2.79
C LEU A 131 5.08 9.83 3.18
N GLY A 132 5.41 9.91 4.47
CA GLY A 132 6.48 10.77 4.97
C GLY A 132 7.84 10.11 5.05
N SER A 133 7.95 8.81 4.79
CA SER A 133 9.26 8.17 4.61
C SER A 133 9.79 8.51 3.22
N ASP A 134 11.02 9.02 3.12
CA ASP A 134 11.76 9.20 1.85
C ASP A 134 11.97 7.88 1.07
N GLN A 135 11.44 6.76 1.58
CA GLN A 135 11.34 5.51 0.85
C GLN A 135 10.33 5.70 -0.28
N THR A 136 10.83 5.73 -1.51
CA THR A 136 10.00 5.55 -2.71
C THR A 136 9.11 4.34 -2.49
N TYR A 137 7.81 4.49 -2.73
CA TYR A 137 6.84 3.40 -2.60
C TYR A 137 7.36 2.13 -3.27
N ARG A 138 7.36 1.02 -2.53
CA ARG A 138 7.78 -0.30 -3.02
C ARG A 138 6.57 -1.23 -3.00
N PRO A 139 6.00 -1.58 -4.17
CA PRO A 139 4.88 -2.50 -4.20
C PRO A 139 5.30 -3.88 -3.72
N LEU A 140 4.35 -4.64 -3.16
CA LEU A 140 4.61 -5.98 -2.65
C LEU A 140 5.28 -6.87 -3.70
N TRP A 141 4.78 -6.87 -4.94
CA TRP A 141 5.34 -7.69 -6.03
C TRP A 141 6.83 -7.41 -6.30
N LEU A 142 7.28 -6.16 -6.13
CA LEU A 142 8.68 -5.80 -6.34
C LEU A 142 9.56 -6.38 -5.23
N VAL A 143 9.10 -6.31 -3.98
CA VAL A 143 9.81 -6.91 -2.85
C VAL A 143 9.91 -8.43 -3.03
N LEU A 144 8.83 -9.09 -3.45
CA LEU A 144 8.83 -10.53 -3.70
C LEU A 144 9.85 -10.92 -4.78
N TRP A 145 9.91 -10.16 -5.86
CA TRP A 145 10.85 -10.38 -6.95
C TRP A 145 12.31 -10.23 -6.52
N GLU A 146 12.63 -9.21 -5.72
CA GLU A 146 13.99 -8.98 -5.23
C GLU A 146 14.46 -10.07 -4.25
N LEU A 147 13.58 -10.52 -3.36
CA LEU A 147 13.91 -11.61 -2.43
C LEU A 147 14.22 -12.90 -3.18
N ASP A 148 13.43 -13.23 -4.21
CA ASP A 148 13.71 -14.36 -5.09
C ASP A 148 15.08 -14.22 -5.79
N GLY A 149 15.38 -13.03 -6.31
CA GLY A 149 16.67 -12.73 -6.96
C GLY A 149 17.89 -12.88 -6.04
N GLN A 150 17.75 -12.63 -4.73
CA GLN A 150 18.85 -12.80 -3.76
C GLN A 150 19.31 -14.26 -3.62
N VAL A 151 18.41 -15.22 -3.82
CA VAL A 151 18.76 -16.67 -3.76
C VAL A 151 19.50 -17.11 -5.01
N VAL A 152 19.11 -16.59 -6.18
CA VAL A 152 19.77 -16.88 -7.46
C VAL A 152 21.16 -16.25 -7.52
N GLY A 153 21.32 -15.03 -7.00
CA GLY A 153 22.62 -14.34 -6.97
C GLY A 153 23.65 -14.97 -6.02
N SER A 154 23.19 -15.52 -4.88
CA SER A 154 24.08 -16.18 -3.91
C SER A 154 24.57 -17.55 -4.39
N SER A 155 23.82 -18.25 -5.24
CA SER A 155 24.22 -19.54 -5.82
C SER A 155 25.26 -19.44 -6.95
N LEU A 156 25.52 -18.23 -7.48
CA LEU A 156 26.53 -17.96 -8.51
C LEU A 156 27.88 -17.47 -7.96
N SER A 157 27.97 -17.20 -6.65
CA SER A 157 29.18 -16.66 -6.02
C SER A 157 30.05 -17.73 -5.33
N ASP A 158 29.54 -18.95 -5.21
CA ASP A 158 30.17 -20.09 -4.54
C ASP A 158 30.70 -21.18 -5.52
N GLY A 159 30.76 -20.87 -6.83
CA GLY A 159 31.28 -21.75 -7.88
C GLY A 159 32.48 -21.14 -8.60
#